data_AF-A0A7J2KX26-F1
#
_entry.id   AF-A0A7J2KX26-F1
#
_cell.length_a   1.000
_cell.length_b   1.000
_cell.length_c   1.000
_cell.angle_alpha   90.00
_cell.angle_beta   90.00
_cell.angle_gamma   90.00
#
_symmetry.space_group_name_H-M   'P 1'
#
loop_
_entity.id
_entity.type
_entity.pdbx_description
1 polymer ?
#
loop_
_entity_poly.entity_id
_entity_poly.type
_entity_poly.pdbx_seq_one_letter_code
_entity_poly.pdbx_strand_id
1 'polypeptide(L)' 'MKGETNIYRIRTGKYRILFEVNKSNKFIVILKIDKRGRVYNR' A
#
# COMPACT_ATOMS: atom_id res chain seq x y z
N MET A 1 -5.12 7.32 19.50
CA MET A 1 -5.10 5.86 19.25
C MET A 1 -4.10 5.62 18.14
N LYS A 2 -2.94 5.04 18.50
CA LYS A 2 -1.75 4.91 17.66
C LYS A 2 -1.86 3.64 16.81
N GLY A 3 -1.80 3.79 15.49
CA GLY A 3 -1.41 2.75 14.54
C GLY A 3 -2.51 1.77 14.17
N GLU A 4 -3.07 1.91 12.97
CA GLU A 4 -3.83 0.86 12.29
C GLU A 4 -2.92 -0.37 12.13
N THR A 5 -3.11 -1.38 12.97
CA THR A 5 -2.18 -2.50 13.21
C THR A 5 -2.02 -3.45 12.01
N ASN A 6 -2.72 -3.25 10.88
CA ASN A 6 -2.73 -4.17 9.74
C ASN A 6 -2.49 -3.49 8.39
N ILE A 7 -1.85 -2.31 8.36
CA ILE A 7 -1.46 -1.68 7.10
C ILE A 7 -0.11 -2.22 6.64
N TYR A 8 -0.10 -2.77 5.43
CA TYR A 8 1.06 -3.30 4.76
C TYR A 8 1.40 -2.47 3.51
N ARG A 9 2.69 -2.44 3.17
CA ARG A 9 3.19 -1.76 1.98
C ARG A 9 4.05 -2.69 1.15
N ILE A 10 3.67 -2.92 -0.10
CA ILE A 10 4.48 -3.66 -1.07
C ILE A 10 5.01 -2.74 -2.16
N ARG A 11 6.21 -3.05 -2.63
CA ARG A 11 6.83 -2.39 -3.79
C ARG A 11 6.83 -3.39 -4.95
N THR A 12 6.19 -3.02 -6.06
CA THR A 12 6.12 -3.86 -7.26
C THR A 12 6.66 -3.05 -8.44
N GLY A 13 7.92 -3.28 -8.80
CA GLY A 13 8.61 -2.53 -9.85
C GLY A 13 8.53 -1.01 -9.66
N LYS A 14 7.73 -0.35 -10.52
CA LYS A 14 7.51 1.11 -10.50
C LYS A 14 6.34 1.55 -9.62
N TYR A 15 5.75 0.69 -8.80
CA TYR A 15 4.57 1.03 -8.00
C TYR A 15 4.78 0.75 -6.51
N ARG A 16 4.08 1.53 -5.69
CA ARG A 16 3.93 1.35 -4.24
C ARG A 16 2.47 1.12 -3.97
N ILE A 17 2.14 -0.01 -3.35
CA ILE A 17 0.78 -0.36 -3.00
C ILE A 17 0.67 -0.39 -1.49
N LEU A 18 -0.29 0.36 -0.96
CA LEU A 18 -0.71 0.34 0.42
C LEU A 18 -1.98 -0.49 0.51
N PHE A 19 -2.01 -1.47 1.40
CA PHE A 19 -3.15 -2.37 1.54
C PHE A 19 -3.28 -2.85 2.97
N GLU A 20 -4.48 -3.31 3.31
CA GLU A 20 -4.78 -3.96 4.58
C GLU A 20 -5.12 -5.42 4.36
N VAL A 21 -4.75 -6.25 5.34
CA VAL A 21 -5.10 -7.68 5.33
C VAL A 21 -6.07 -7.95 6.48
N ASN A 22 -7.31 -8.31 6.12
CA ASN A 22 -8.25 -8.86 7.08
C ASN A 22 -8.13 -10.38 7.08
N LYS A 23 -7.36 -10.92 8.04
CA LYS A 23 -7.14 -12.37 8.14
C LYS A 23 -8.40 -13.14 8.55
N SER A 24 -9.29 -12.54 9.36
CA SER A 24 -10.53 -13.17 9.83
C SER A 24 -11.47 -13.45 8.66
N ASN A 25 -11.65 -12.46 7.80
CA ASN A 25 -12.57 -12.51 6.67
C ASN A 25 -11.86 -12.89 5.35
N LYS A 26 -10.55 -13.17 5.41
CA LYS A 26 -9.69 -13.61 4.30
C LYS A 26 -9.73 -12.69 3.07
N PHE A 27 -9.82 -11.37 3.27
CA PHE A 27 -9.77 -10.40 2.19
C PHE A 27 -8.62 -9.40 2.34
N ILE A 28 -8.20 -8.84 1.21
CA ILE A 28 -7.18 -7.79 1.11
C ILE A 28 -7.86 -6.54 0.57
N VAL A 29 -7.70 -5.41 1.27
CA VAL A 29 -8.23 -4.12 0.83
C VAL A 29 -7.08 -3.26 0.31
N ILE A 30 -7.16 -2.83 -0.94
CA ILE A 30 -6.18 -1.89 -1.49
C ILE A 30 -6.59 -0.47 -1.09
N LEU A 31 -5.75 0.19 -0.30
CA LEU A 31 -5.98 1.57 0.11
C LEU A 31 -5.46 2.56 -0.93
N LYS A 32 -4.28 2.29 -1.50
CA LYS A 32 -3.63 3.20 -2.44
C LYS A 32 -2.67 2.48 -3.38
N ILE A 33 -2.62 2.91 -4.63
CA ILE A 33 -1.61 2.50 -5.61
C ILE A 33 -0.94 3.77 -6.17
N ASP A 34 0.35 3.94 -5.89
CA ASP A 34 1.14 5.07 -6.38
C ASP A 34 2.25 4.61 -7.31
N LYS A 35 2.49 5.34 -8.40
CA LYS A 35 3.68 5.16 -9.24
C LYS A 35 4.90 5.84 -8.60
N ARG A 36 6.07 5.20 -8.69
CA ARG A 36 7.36 5.69 -8.24
C ARG A 36 8.00 6.48 -9.40
N GLY A 37 7.91 7.81 -9.33
CA GLY A 37 8.41 8.77 -10.32
C GLY A 37 7.30 9.24 -11.28
N ARG A 38 7.10 10.55 -11.50
CA ARG A 38 8.08 11.64 -11.57
C ARG A 38 8.26 12.42 -10.27
N VAL A 39 9.36 12.16 -9.58
CA VAL A 39 10.07 13.18 -8.80
C VAL A 39 11.30 13.46 -9.64
N TYR A 40 11.35 14.67 -10.22
CA TYR A 40 12.28 15.17 -11.24
C TYR A 40 12.17 14.54 -12.64
N ASN A 41 11.28 15.08 -13.48
CA ASN A 41 11.75 15.59 -14.76
C ASN A 41 11.65 17.12 -14.65
N ARG A 42 12.78 17.75 -14.88
CA ARG A 42 13.09 19.18 -14.82
C ARG A 42 12.10 20.05 -15.59
#